data_AF-A0A7V0S576-F1
#
_entry.id   AF-A0A7V0S576-F1
#
_cell.length_a   1.000
_cell.length_b   1.000
_cell.length_c   1.000
_cell.angle_alpha   90.00
_cell.angle_beta   90.00
_cell.angle_gamma   90.00
#
_symmetry.space_group_name_H-M   'P 1'
#
loop_
_entity.id
_entity.type
_entity.pdbx_description
1 polymer ?
#
loop_
_entity_poly.entity_id
_entity_poly.type
_entity_poly.pdbx_seq_one_letter_code
_entity_poly.pdbx_strand_id
1 'polypeptide(L)'
;MQKCSRHIICLILAVYPLFGAVSINEKRPYELVVRESGPAEVILEYSIADISMSAVELTGKTFTEVKIPGALIYHAVGTPQLPFIRKLIKVPENSHIETNVIVHSEELIDLSAAGYPDPIVPVQPYRRKSDQRREPLAIDEAIYQAAEYYTPATTDVHTPFNLGGIRAVALDFFPVSYNPVEHNLKVI
;
A
#
# COMPACT_ATOMS: atom_id res chain seq x y z
N MET A 1 -19.95 34.35 -73.37
CA MET A 1 -20.69 34.93 -72.22
C MET A 1 -20.05 34.41 -70.94
N GLN A 2 -19.37 35.31 -70.24
CA GLN A 2 -18.63 35.11 -68.99
C GLN A 2 -19.62 34.85 -67.85
N LYS A 3 -19.49 33.72 -67.15
CA LYS A 3 -20.21 33.47 -65.89
C LYS A 3 -19.21 33.45 -64.75
N CYS A 4 -19.14 34.60 -64.09
CA CYS A 4 -18.50 34.82 -62.80
C CYS A 4 -19.30 34.07 -61.73
N SER A 5 -18.66 33.22 -60.92
CA SER A 5 -19.29 32.69 -59.71
C SER A 5 -18.27 32.38 -58.62
N ARG A 6 -18.08 33.39 -57.77
CA ARG A 6 -17.94 33.35 -56.29
C ARG A 6 -17.16 32.15 -55.73
N HIS A 7 -15.87 32.36 -55.45
CA HIS A 7 -15.12 31.53 -54.52
C HIS A 7 -15.51 31.88 -53.08
N ILE A 8 -16.14 30.94 -52.37
CA ILE A 8 -16.35 31.01 -50.92
C ILE A 8 -15.08 30.43 -50.29
N ILE A 9 -14.22 31.29 -49.77
CA ILE A 9 -13.05 30.87 -48.97
C ILE A 9 -13.54 30.69 -47.54
N CYS A 10 -13.72 29.43 -47.13
CA CYS A 10 -14.08 29.07 -45.77
C CYS A 10 -12.78 28.92 -44.96
N LEU A 11 -12.39 29.97 -44.24
CA LEU A 11 -11.23 29.96 -43.35
C LEU A 11 -11.63 29.29 -42.03
N ILE A 12 -11.40 27.97 -41.91
CA ILE A 12 -11.59 27.25 -40.66
C ILE A 12 -10.36 27.50 -39.78
N LEU A 13 -10.48 28.42 -38.83
CA LEU A 13 -9.50 28.62 -37.79
C LEU A 13 -9.66 27.48 -36.76
N ALA A 14 -8.97 26.35 -37.01
CA ALA A 14 -8.88 25.28 -36.02
C ALA A 14 -7.92 25.72 -34.91
N VAL A 15 -8.47 26.27 -33.83
CA VAL A 15 -7.75 26.41 -32.57
C VAL A 15 -7.63 25.00 -31.99
N TYR A 16 -6.51 24.33 -32.25
CA TYR A 16 -6.18 23.11 -31.53
C TYR A 16 -5.88 23.53 -30.10
N PRO A 17 -6.71 23.17 -29.08
CA PRO A 17 -6.23 23.28 -27.72
C PRO A 17 -4.97 22.43 -27.66
N LEU A 18 -3.86 23.05 -27.28
CA LEU A 18 -2.62 22.38 -26.95
C LEU A 18 -2.86 21.61 -25.64
N PHE A 19 -3.74 20.61 -25.67
CA PHE A 19 -3.89 19.62 -24.63
C PHE A 19 -2.70 18.68 -24.79
N GLY A 20 -1.54 19.14 -24.35
CA GLY A 20 -0.45 18.23 -24.04
C GLY A 20 -0.98 17.28 -22.98
N ALA A 21 -1.14 16.00 -23.33
CA ALA A 21 -1.29 14.97 -22.32
C ALA A 21 -0.01 15.01 -21.49
N VAL A 22 -0.07 15.66 -20.33
CA VAL A 22 0.95 15.51 -19.31
C VAL A 22 0.82 14.06 -18.85
N SER A 23 1.66 13.20 -19.40
CA SER A 23 1.93 11.91 -18.76
C SER A 23 2.70 12.25 -17.49
N ILE A 24 1.97 12.37 -16.39
CA ILE A 24 2.55 12.26 -15.06
C ILE A 24 3.00 10.80 -14.96
N ASN A 25 4.25 10.54 -15.35
CA ASN A 25 4.95 9.32 -15.01
C ASN A 25 5.31 9.38 -13.52
N GLU A 26 4.29 9.47 -12.68
CA GLU A 26 4.44 9.27 -11.26
C GLU A 26 4.67 7.78 -11.08
N LYS A 27 5.94 7.39 -10.87
CA LYS A 27 6.31 6.05 -10.45
C LYS A 27 5.50 5.74 -9.19
N ARG A 28 4.44 4.96 -9.34
CA ARG A 28 3.58 4.61 -8.21
C ARG A 28 4.39 3.69 -7.30
N PRO A 29 4.39 3.93 -5.98
CA PRO A 29 5.20 3.16 -5.02
C PRO A 29 4.84 1.68 -4.97
N TYR A 30 3.58 1.38 -5.28
CA TYR A 30 3.11 0.06 -5.66
C TYR A 30 2.12 0.23 -6.81
N GLU A 31 2.10 -0.74 -7.72
CA GLU A 31 1.11 -0.84 -8.77
C GLU A 31 -0.02 -1.77 -8.33
N LEU A 32 -1.24 -1.37 -8.62
CA LEU A 32 -2.42 -2.22 -8.49
C LEU A 32 -3.14 -2.19 -9.82
N VAL A 33 -3.24 -3.35 -10.45
CA VAL A 33 -3.97 -3.53 -11.71
C VAL A 33 -5.19 -4.39 -11.44
N VAL A 34 -6.35 -3.91 -11.88
CA VAL A 34 -7.56 -4.75 -11.96
C VAL A 34 -7.46 -5.54 -13.25
N ARG A 35 -7.17 -6.84 -13.15
CA ARG A 35 -7.06 -7.74 -14.31
C ARG A 35 -8.43 -8.17 -14.79
N GLU A 36 -9.32 -8.44 -13.85
CA GLU A 36 -10.71 -8.82 -14.12
C GLU A 36 -11.65 -8.15 -13.12
N SER A 37 -12.82 -7.74 -13.60
CA SER A 37 -13.89 -7.20 -12.77
C SER A 37 -15.23 -7.71 -13.30
N GLY A 38 -15.69 -8.81 -12.72
CA GLY A 38 -16.97 -9.44 -13.01
C GLY A 38 -17.96 -9.34 -11.86
N PRO A 39 -19.21 -9.80 -12.05
CA PRO A 39 -20.23 -9.82 -11.00
C PRO A 39 -19.92 -10.77 -9.83
N ALA A 40 -19.11 -11.82 -10.08
CA ALA A 40 -18.78 -12.87 -9.11
C ALA A 40 -17.31 -12.84 -8.67
N GLU A 41 -16.41 -12.33 -9.50
CA GLU A 41 -14.96 -12.38 -9.26
C GLU A 41 -14.31 -11.05 -9.64
N VAL A 42 -13.31 -10.66 -8.87
CA VAL A 42 -12.44 -9.51 -9.16
C VAL A 42 -11.01 -9.99 -8.94
N ILE A 43 -10.17 -9.88 -9.98
CA ILE A 43 -8.76 -10.24 -9.91
C ILE A 43 -7.93 -8.96 -9.79
N LEU A 44 -7.20 -8.88 -8.68
CA LEU A 44 -6.32 -7.77 -8.35
C LEU A 44 -4.87 -8.24 -8.39
N GLU A 45 -4.05 -7.57 -9.19
CA GLU A 45 -2.61 -7.81 -9.23
C GLU A 45 -1.88 -6.66 -8.54
N TYR A 46 -1.09 -6.99 -7.53
CA TYR A 46 -0.24 -6.05 -6.81
C TYR A 46 1.22 -6.23 -7.23
N SER A 47 1.93 -5.12 -7.41
CA SER A 47 3.37 -5.11 -7.59
C SER A 47 3.98 -4.06 -6.67
N ILE A 48 4.86 -4.48 -5.77
CA ILE A 48 5.61 -3.55 -4.91
C ILE A 48 6.83 -3.07 -5.69
N ALA A 49 6.90 -1.76 -5.96
CA ALA A 49 7.97 -1.19 -6.79
C ALA A 49 9.09 -0.54 -5.96
N ASP A 50 8.77 -0.12 -4.74
CA ASP A 50 9.71 0.57 -3.86
C ASP A 50 9.39 0.30 -2.39
N ILE A 51 10.43 -0.11 -1.64
CA ILE A 51 10.40 -0.24 -0.19
C ILE A 51 11.50 0.65 0.37
N SER A 52 11.10 1.59 1.22
CA SER A 52 12.00 2.55 1.86
C SER A 52 12.26 2.14 3.30
N MET A 53 13.51 2.30 3.71
CA MET A 53 13.96 2.03 5.07
C MET A 53 14.63 3.27 5.65
N SER A 54 14.41 3.55 6.93
CA SER A 54 15.05 4.67 7.62
C SER A 54 15.28 4.33 9.09
N ALA A 55 16.39 4.80 9.65
CA ALA A 55 16.63 4.72 11.09
C ALA A 55 15.72 5.73 11.82
N VAL A 56 15.09 5.28 12.91
CA VAL A 56 14.26 6.10 13.78
C VAL A 56 14.68 5.92 15.23
N GLU A 57 14.76 7.02 15.97
CA GLU A 57 15.03 6.97 17.42
C GLU A 57 13.73 6.98 18.20
N LEU A 58 13.57 6.02 19.11
CA LEU A 58 12.42 5.91 19.99
C LEU A 58 12.88 5.59 21.41
N THR A 59 12.59 6.50 22.34
CA THR A 59 12.96 6.38 23.77
C THR A 59 14.46 6.12 23.97
N GLY A 60 15.31 6.71 23.12
CA GLY A 60 16.77 6.59 23.20
C GLY A 60 17.35 5.27 22.65
N LYS A 61 16.52 4.46 21.97
CA LYS A 61 16.96 3.31 21.17
C LYS A 61 16.74 3.61 19.69
N THR A 62 17.61 3.06 18.84
CA THR A 62 17.46 3.14 17.39
C THR A 62 16.68 1.93 16.90
N PHE A 63 15.83 2.15 15.91
CA PHE A 63 15.04 1.13 15.22
C PHE A 63 15.05 1.39 13.72
N THR A 64 14.66 0.38 12.96
CA THR A 64 14.42 0.49 11.52
C THR A 64 12.94 0.72 11.27
N GLU A 65 12.60 1.77 10.51
CA GLU A 65 11.25 1.98 10.00
C GLU A 65 11.19 1.52 8.54
N VAL A 66 10.21 0.67 8.22
CA VAL A 66 9.97 0.14 6.87
C VAL A 66 8.69 0.74 6.31
N LYS A 67 8.77 1.31 5.11
CA LYS A 67 7.66 2.02 4.47
C LYS A 67 7.55 1.67 3.01
N ILE A 68 6.34 1.31 2.59
CA ILE A 68 5.92 1.35 1.19
C ILE A 68 5.13 2.64 1.02
N PRO A 69 5.52 3.59 0.16
CA PRO A 69 4.80 4.85 0.05
C PRO A 69 3.33 4.61 -0.35
N GLY A 70 2.39 5.33 0.28
CA GLY A 70 0.95 5.12 0.09
C GLY A 70 0.37 3.85 0.73
N ALA A 71 1.19 3.03 1.40
CA ALA A 71 0.72 1.97 2.28
C ALA A 71 0.39 2.54 3.67
N LEU A 72 -0.40 1.76 4.42
CA LEU A 72 -0.80 2.03 5.80
C LEU A 72 0.02 1.17 6.75
N ILE A 73 -0.06 1.46 8.05
CA ILE A 73 0.57 0.67 9.11
C ILE A 73 -0.52 -0.06 9.89
N TYR A 74 -0.36 -1.37 10.05
CA TYR A 74 -1.30 -2.17 10.82
C TYR A 74 -1.10 -1.90 12.31
N HIS A 75 -2.18 -1.55 13.00
CA HIS A 75 -2.08 -1.08 14.38
C HIS A 75 -2.28 -2.23 15.38
N ALA A 76 -1.23 -3.03 15.57
CA ALA A 76 -1.13 -4.02 16.63
C ALA A 76 0.03 -3.67 17.57
N VAL A 77 -0.30 -3.09 18.73
CA VAL A 77 0.70 -2.55 19.69
C VAL A 77 1.72 -3.60 20.10
N GLY A 78 2.99 -3.22 20.12
CA GLY A 78 4.12 -4.09 20.49
C GLY A 78 4.66 -4.94 19.34
N THR A 79 3.90 -5.13 18.26
CA THR A 79 4.33 -5.92 17.09
C THR A 79 5.19 -5.09 16.14
N PRO A 80 6.00 -5.72 15.26
CA PRO A 80 6.73 -5.01 14.21
C PRO A 80 5.83 -4.14 13.34
N GLN A 81 6.22 -2.88 13.15
CA GLN A 81 5.50 -1.90 12.36
C GLN A 81 5.67 -2.17 10.85
N LEU A 82 4.86 -3.09 10.31
CA LEU A 82 4.92 -3.49 8.90
C LEU A 82 3.85 -2.77 8.05
N PRO A 83 4.20 -2.37 6.81
CA PRO A 83 3.25 -1.71 5.91
C PRO A 83 2.26 -2.71 5.29
N PHE A 84 1.02 -2.27 5.11
CA PHE A 84 -0.03 -3.01 4.41
C PHE A 84 -0.80 -2.09 3.45
N ILE A 85 -1.40 -2.67 2.42
CA ILE A 85 -2.13 -1.93 1.39
C ILE A 85 -3.62 -2.19 1.58
N ARG A 86 -4.42 -1.12 1.68
CA ARG A 86 -5.89 -1.20 1.75
C ARG A 86 -6.53 -0.76 0.45
N LYS A 87 -7.53 -1.51 0.00
CA LYS A 87 -8.39 -1.14 -1.13
C LYS A 87 -9.85 -1.27 -0.78
N LEU A 88 -10.64 -0.33 -1.29
CA LEU A 88 -12.09 -0.38 -1.20
C LEU A 88 -12.63 -1.01 -2.47
N ILE A 89 -13.36 -2.11 -2.32
CA ILE A 89 -13.92 -2.87 -3.43
C ILE A 89 -15.44 -2.77 -3.33
N LYS A 90 -16.08 -2.33 -4.42
CA LYS A 90 -17.54 -2.40 -4.55
C LYS A 90 -17.94 -3.86 -4.66
N VAL A 91 -18.94 -4.27 -3.90
CA VAL A 91 -19.45 -5.64 -3.92
C VAL A 91 -20.95 -5.66 -4.18
N PRO A 92 -21.49 -6.71 -4.84
CA PRO A 92 -22.93 -6.88 -5.01
C PRO A 92 -23.67 -6.94 -3.67
N GLU A 93 -24.98 -6.68 -3.65
CA GLU A 93 -25.79 -6.89 -2.44
C GLU A 93 -25.88 -8.38 -2.09
N ASN A 94 -25.97 -8.70 -0.79
CA ASN A 94 -26.13 -10.06 -0.26
C ASN A 94 -25.06 -11.09 -0.68
N SER A 95 -23.88 -10.65 -1.14
CA SER A 95 -22.76 -11.55 -1.44
C SER A 95 -21.95 -11.88 -0.19
N HIS A 96 -21.45 -13.12 -0.14
CA HIS A 96 -20.34 -13.54 0.70
C HIS A 96 -19.03 -13.36 -0.10
N ILE A 97 -17.95 -13.03 0.59
CA ILE A 97 -16.67 -12.65 -0.02
C ILE A 97 -15.62 -13.56 0.57
N GLU A 98 -14.87 -14.21 -0.31
CA GLU A 98 -13.71 -15.02 0.01
C GLU A 98 -12.52 -14.48 -0.78
N THR A 99 -11.32 -14.61 -0.22
CA THR A 99 -10.09 -14.16 -0.85
C THR A 99 -9.11 -15.30 -0.96
N ASN A 100 -8.47 -15.40 -2.12
CA ASN A 100 -7.34 -16.27 -2.34
C ASN A 100 -6.15 -15.43 -2.83
N VAL A 101 -4.96 -15.73 -2.32
CA VAL A 101 -3.73 -15.01 -2.68
C VAL A 101 -2.81 -15.96 -3.43
N ILE A 102 -2.41 -15.54 -4.63
CA ILE A 102 -1.41 -16.25 -5.44
C ILE A 102 -0.17 -15.39 -5.47
N VAL A 103 0.93 -15.91 -4.91
CA VAL A 103 2.23 -15.22 -4.88
C VAL A 103 3.00 -15.59 -6.15
N HIS A 104 3.39 -14.57 -6.92
CA HIS A 104 4.15 -14.75 -8.15
C HIS A 104 5.66 -14.61 -7.96
N SER A 105 6.08 -13.76 -7.02
CA SER A 105 7.48 -13.50 -6.71
C SER A 105 7.64 -13.24 -5.23
N GLU A 106 8.82 -13.54 -4.71
CA GLU A 106 9.22 -13.26 -3.34
C GLU A 106 10.63 -12.69 -3.34
N GLU A 107 10.87 -11.65 -2.54
CA GLU A 107 12.18 -11.07 -2.31
C GLU A 107 12.53 -11.15 -0.83
N LEU A 108 13.76 -11.61 -0.54
CA LEU A 108 14.34 -11.63 0.79
C LEU A 108 15.36 -10.51 0.91
N ILE A 109 15.19 -9.64 1.92
CA ILE A 109 16.06 -8.50 2.16
C ILE A 109 16.68 -8.64 3.55
N ASP A 110 17.99 -8.83 3.61
CA ASP A 110 18.77 -8.76 4.86
C ASP A 110 18.94 -7.29 5.26
N LEU A 111 18.30 -6.93 6.38
CA LEU A 111 18.29 -5.55 6.87
C LEU A 111 19.69 -5.09 7.28
N SER A 112 20.49 -5.98 7.89
CA SER A 112 21.84 -5.66 8.34
C SER A 112 22.75 -5.40 7.14
N ALA A 113 22.68 -6.24 6.12
CA ALA A 113 23.42 -6.06 4.87
C ALA A 113 22.97 -4.81 4.10
N ALA A 114 21.70 -4.41 4.23
CA ALA A 114 21.16 -3.17 3.67
C ALA A 114 21.54 -1.91 4.48
N GLY A 115 22.27 -2.03 5.59
CA GLY A 115 22.72 -0.91 6.42
C GLY A 115 21.77 -0.53 7.57
N TYR A 116 20.80 -1.38 7.88
CA TYR A 116 19.78 -1.20 8.92
C TYR A 116 19.86 -2.35 9.94
N PRO A 117 20.91 -2.39 10.78
CA PRO A 117 21.14 -3.50 11.72
C PRO A 117 20.20 -3.49 12.93
N ASP A 118 19.46 -2.41 13.16
CA ASP A 118 18.52 -2.29 14.27
C ASP A 118 17.17 -2.95 13.94
N PRO A 119 16.47 -3.51 14.94
CA PRO A 119 15.20 -4.18 14.70
C PRO A 119 14.12 -3.22 14.18
N ILE A 120 13.11 -3.76 13.50
CA ILE A 120 11.98 -2.95 13.05
C ILE A 120 11.27 -2.31 14.23
N VAL A 121 10.92 -1.03 14.10
CA VAL A 121 10.24 -0.26 15.15
C VAL A 121 8.91 -0.95 15.55
N PRO A 122 8.64 -1.13 16.86
CA PRO A 122 7.39 -1.71 17.30
C PRO A 122 6.26 -0.67 17.27
N VAL A 123 5.06 -1.10 16.89
CA VAL A 123 3.86 -0.26 16.94
C VAL A 123 3.63 0.23 18.36
N GLN A 124 3.63 1.55 18.55
CA GLN A 124 3.39 2.17 19.85
C GLN A 124 1.90 2.49 20.06
N PRO A 125 1.41 2.48 21.32
CA PRO A 125 0.07 2.95 21.61
C PRO A 125 -0.08 4.42 21.20
N TYR A 126 -1.28 4.77 20.72
CA TYR A 126 -1.59 6.16 20.36
C TYR A 126 -1.35 7.09 21.55
N ARG A 127 -0.60 8.17 21.32
CA ARG A 127 -0.39 9.22 22.31
C ARG A 127 -1.05 10.52 21.89
N ARG A 128 -1.70 11.17 22.85
CA ARG A 128 -2.14 12.56 22.67
C ARG A 128 -0.91 13.45 22.67
N LYS A 129 -0.85 14.41 21.73
CA LYS A 129 0.25 15.39 21.64
C LYS A 129 0.49 16.19 22.94
N SER A 130 -0.54 16.30 23.80
CA SER A 130 -0.47 16.98 25.10
C SER A 130 0.21 16.16 26.20
N ASP A 131 0.42 14.87 25.99
CA ASP A 131 0.98 13.99 27.01
C ASP A 131 2.50 14.12 27.05
N GLN A 132 3.03 14.63 28.15
CA GLN A 132 4.46 14.89 28.33
C GLN A 132 5.20 13.70 28.96
N ARG A 133 4.48 12.64 29.34
CA ARG A 133 5.09 11.47 29.98
C ARG A 133 5.80 10.59 28.93
N ARG A 134 7.06 10.25 29.22
CA ARG A 134 7.77 9.16 28.54
C ARG A 134 7.30 7.84 29.11
N GLU A 135 6.31 7.20 28.49
CA GLU A 135 5.97 5.82 28.86
C GLU A 135 6.99 4.83 28.25
N PRO A 136 7.13 3.64 28.84
CA PRO A 136 7.96 2.57 28.32
C PRO A 136 7.60 2.23 26.86
N LEU A 137 8.60 1.70 26.14
CA LEU A 137 8.38 1.10 24.83
C LEU A 137 7.43 -0.09 24.97
N ALA A 138 6.36 -0.11 24.21
CA ALA A 138 5.57 -1.33 24.02
C ALA A 138 6.29 -2.22 23.01
N ILE A 139 6.73 -3.40 23.45
CA ILE A 139 7.40 -4.42 22.62
C ILE A 139 6.81 -5.77 22.98
N ASP A 140 6.37 -6.51 21.97
CA ASP A 140 5.98 -7.92 22.14
C ASP A 140 7.24 -8.78 22.07
N GLU A 141 7.82 -9.06 23.23
CA GLU A 141 9.05 -9.85 23.36
C GLU A 141 8.91 -11.25 22.73
N ALA A 142 7.71 -11.84 22.71
CA ALA A 142 7.53 -13.16 22.13
C ALA A 142 7.73 -13.13 20.61
N ILE A 143 7.22 -12.09 19.94
CA ILE A 143 7.45 -11.89 18.50
C ILE A 143 8.92 -11.55 18.24
N TYR A 144 9.47 -10.58 18.98
CA TYR A 144 10.82 -10.07 18.74
C TYR A 144 11.94 -11.07 19.06
N GLN A 145 11.65 -12.14 19.80
CA GLN A 145 12.59 -13.22 20.10
C GLN A 145 12.35 -14.49 19.26
N ALA A 146 11.31 -14.51 18.41
CA ALA A 146 11.00 -15.65 17.55
C ALA A 146 11.83 -15.62 16.27
N ALA A 147 12.43 -16.76 15.92
CA ALA A 147 13.12 -16.97 14.65
C ALA A 147 12.15 -17.39 13.53
N GLU A 148 11.03 -16.67 13.41
CA GLU A 148 9.95 -16.95 12.47
C GLU A 148 9.49 -15.66 11.81
N TYR A 149 8.96 -15.75 10.59
CA TYR A 149 8.38 -14.59 9.91
C TYR A 149 7.05 -14.19 10.55
N TYR A 150 7.04 -13.02 11.18
CA TYR A 150 5.83 -12.35 11.61
C TYR A 150 5.17 -11.62 10.42
N THR A 151 3.89 -11.91 10.20
CA THR A 151 2.97 -11.10 9.41
C THR A 151 1.60 -11.11 10.10
N PRO A 152 0.87 -9.97 10.16
CA PRO A 152 -0.45 -9.96 10.78
C PRO A 152 -1.45 -10.91 10.10
N ALA A 153 -1.40 -10.95 8.76
CA ALA A 153 -2.18 -11.83 7.89
C ALA A 153 -1.49 -11.86 6.51
N THR A 154 -2.04 -12.59 5.53
CA THR A 154 -1.69 -12.39 4.11
C THR A 154 -2.66 -11.42 3.46
N THR A 155 -3.96 -11.63 3.73
CA THR A 155 -5.05 -10.72 3.38
C THR A 155 -6.08 -10.71 4.51
N ASP A 156 -6.81 -9.61 4.63
CA ASP A 156 -7.97 -9.50 5.52
C ASP A 156 -9.12 -8.77 4.82
N VAL A 157 -10.35 -9.27 4.97
CA VAL A 157 -11.56 -8.69 4.39
C VAL A 157 -12.44 -8.19 5.51
N HIS A 158 -12.62 -6.88 5.55
CA HIS A 158 -13.42 -6.23 6.58
C HIS A 158 -14.92 -6.38 6.28
N THR A 159 -15.71 -6.26 7.34
CA THR A 159 -17.18 -6.25 7.24
C THR A 159 -17.65 -5.23 6.20
N PRO A 160 -18.56 -5.62 5.28
CA PRO A 160 -19.11 -4.70 4.31
C PRO A 160 -19.79 -3.49 4.95
N PHE A 161 -19.62 -2.33 4.32
CA PHE A 161 -20.22 -1.07 4.75
C PHE A 161 -20.84 -0.34 3.56
N ASN A 162 -21.75 0.60 3.85
CA ASN A 162 -22.39 1.41 2.82
C ASN A 162 -21.74 2.79 2.75
N LEU A 163 -21.28 3.15 1.56
CA LEU A 163 -20.70 4.45 1.26
C LEU A 163 -21.51 5.12 0.15
N GLY A 164 -22.39 6.06 0.51
CA GLY A 164 -23.20 6.80 -0.47
C GLY A 164 -24.10 5.90 -1.34
N GLY A 165 -24.69 4.85 -0.77
CA GLY A 165 -25.52 3.88 -1.49
C GLY A 165 -24.74 2.80 -2.25
N ILE A 166 -23.41 2.76 -2.09
CA ILE A 166 -22.55 1.69 -2.62
C ILE A 166 -22.15 0.77 -1.47
N ARG A 167 -22.51 -0.51 -1.54
CA ARG A 167 -21.95 -1.55 -0.68
C ARG A 167 -20.50 -1.80 -1.07
N ALA A 168 -19.60 -1.59 -0.12
CA ALA A 168 -18.16 -1.74 -0.30
C ALA A 168 -17.55 -2.57 0.83
N VAL A 169 -16.40 -3.18 0.56
CA VAL A 169 -15.54 -3.81 1.57
C VAL A 169 -14.15 -3.20 1.54
N ALA A 170 -13.47 -3.22 2.68
CA ALA A 170 -12.04 -2.97 2.71
C ALA A 170 -11.30 -4.31 2.62
N LEU A 171 -10.44 -4.45 1.60
CA LEU A 171 -9.48 -5.52 1.46
C LEU A 171 -8.12 -5.00 1.88
N ASP A 172 -7.53 -5.66 2.87
CA ASP A 172 -6.16 -5.43 3.29
C ASP A 172 -5.26 -6.52 2.71
N PHE A 173 -4.14 -6.11 2.15
CA PHE A 173 -3.07 -6.98 1.67
C PHE A 173 -1.78 -6.66 2.43
N PHE A 174 -1.13 -7.69 2.96
CA PHE A 174 0.06 -7.58 3.80
C PHE A 174 1.27 -8.16 3.05
N PRO A 175 1.96 -7.35 2.22
CA PRO A 175 3.04 -7.84 1.38
C PRO A 175 4.35 -8.09 2.14
N VAL A 176 4.51 -7.54 3.35
CA VAL A 176 5.78 -7.58 4.08
C VAL A 176 5.65 -8.46 5.32
N SER A 177 6.56 -9.43 5.45
CA SER A 177 6.78 -10.21 6.66
C SER A 177 8.18 -9.96 7.20
N TYR A 178 8.38 -10.11 8.51
CA TYR A 178 9.67 -9.85 9.16
C TYR A 178 10.08 -10.98 10.09
N ASN A 179 11.32 -11.44 9.99
CA ASN A 179 11.95 -12.34 10.95
C ASN A 179 12.88 -11.53 11.90
N PRO A 180 12.51 -11.35 13.18
CA PRO A 180 13.28 -10.53 14.11
C PRO A 180 14.64 -11.10 14.49
N VAL A 181 14.84 -12.42 14.49
CA VAL A 181 16.13 -13.03 14.87
C VAL A 181 17.09 -13.04 13.70
N GLU A 182 16.59 -13.34 12.49
CA GLU A 182 17.42 -13.35 11.28
C GLU A 182 17.63 -11.97 10.66
N HIS A 183 16.91 -10.94 11.14
CA HIS A 183 16.93 -9.58 10.59
C HIS A 183 16.60 -9.54 9.09
N ASN A 184 15.67 -10.39 8.67
CA ASN A 184 15.26 -10.52 7.28
C ASN A 184 13.82 -10.02 7.07
N LEU A 185 13.63 -9.22 6.02
CA LEU A 185 12.32 -8.97 5.45
C LEU A 185 12.03 -9.96 4.33
N LYS A 186 10.77 -10.35 4.23
CA LYS A 186 10.23 -11.08 3.10
C LYS A 186 9.12 -10.26 2.48
N VAL A 187 9.25 -9.97 1.19
CA VAL A 187 8.30 -9.15 0.43
C VAL A 187 7.70 -9.99 -0.69
N ILE A 188 6.36 -10.02 -0.77
CA ILE A 188 5.58 -10.74 -1.79
C ILE A 188 4.73 -9.81 -2.65
#